data_AF-A0A958EGF1-F1
#
_entry.id   AF-A0A958EGF1-F1
#
_cell.length_a   1.000
_cell.length_b   1.000
_cell.length_c   1.000
_cell.angle_alpha   90.00
_cell.angle_beta   90.00
_cell.angle_gamma   90.00
#
_symmetry.space_group_name_H-M   'P 1'
#
loop_
_entity.id
_entity.type
_entity.pdbx_description
1 polymer ?
#
loop_
_entity_poly.entity_id
_entity_poly.type
_entity_poly.pdbx_seq_one_letter_code
_entity_poly.pdbx_strand_id
1 'polypeptide(L)'
;MKKFYCLFLLMLAVSVPGRAQQILIPMDLVQTDHLKAYGIAFWSLQREINVEWLLNYRDGSFLLPNFPGLEAECRIRGVKYEAVGAGEVNQIYATIESENMDRVLLEKAPEIAIYTPLTKQPWDDAVTMALTYAEVPYEKIYDQEVVEGKLADYDWLHLHHEDFTGQYGKFYGAFRNAPWYLEEVSVNEAMATRLGFPSVNRLKGAVAANIRSYIEEGGFLFAMCSATDALDIALAALGVDIVDTPFDGDPPQPNYQASLNYNNTLAFTNFSLYTDPNLYEFSDIDIPPSFAPRIR
;
A
#
# COMPACT_ATOMS: atom_id res chain seq x y z
N MET A 1 -4.18 6.93 -71.46
CA MET A 1 -5.00 7.56 -70.37
C MET A 1 -5.74 6.54 -69.50
N LYS A 2 -6.42 5.50 -70.04
CA LYS A 2 -7.13 4.50 -69.21
C LYS A 2 -6.25 3.63 -68.28
N LYS A 3 -4.99 3.36 -68.65
CA LYS A 3 -4.05 2.59 -67.80
C LYS A 3 -3.53 3.35 -66.57
N PHE A 4 -3.56 4.70 -66.58
CA PHE A 4 -3.11 5.52 -65.45
C PHE A 4 -4.17 5.58 -64.33
N TYR A 5 -5.46 5.56 -64.68
CA TYR A 5 -6.55 5.50 -63.71
C TYR A 5 -6.60 4.17 -62.94
N CYS A 6 -6.26 3.05 -63.57
CA CYS A 6 -6.16 1.76 -62.87
C CYS A 6 -5.02 1.71 -61.86
N LEU A 7 -3.89 2.40 -62.12
CA LEU A 7 -2.78 2.46 -61.17
C LEU A 7 -3.10 3.36 -59.96
N PHE A 8 -3.87 4.44 -60.18
CA PHE A 8 -4.33 5.34 -59.12
C PHE A 8 -5.41 4.70 -58.24
N LEU A 9 -6.30 3.88 -58.81
CA LEU A 9 -7.28 3.09 -58.05
C LEU A 9 -6.65 1.92 -57.26
N LEU A 10 -5.53 1.37 -57.72
CA LEU A 10 -4.82 0.29 -57.00
C LEU A 10 -4.04 0.82 -55.78
N MET A 11 -3.56 2.07 -55.82
CA MET A 11 -2.89 2.72 -54.69
C MET A 11 -3.83 3.15 -53.56
N LEU A 12 -5.13 3.38 -53.85
CA LEU A 12 -6.13 3.68 -52.83
C LEU A 12 -6.65 2.45 -52.06
N ALA A 13 -6.30 1.23 -52.49
CA ALA A 13 -6.87 -0.01 -51.94
C ALA A 13 -5.97 -0.74 -50.93
N VAL A 14 -4.83 -0.16 -50.56
CA VAL A 14 -3.94 -0.72 -49.51
C VAL A 14 -3.93 0.21 -48.29
N SER A 15 -5.11 0.51 -47.77
CA SER A 15 -5.25 0.93 -46.37
C SER A 15 -5.08 -0.32 -45.52
N VAL A 16 -3.83 -0.68 -45.20
CA VAL A 16 -3.56 -1.67 -44.15
C VAL A 16 -4.24 -1.15 -42.89
N PRO A 17 -5.19 -1.87 -42.28
CA PRO A 17 -5.75 -1.45 -41.01
C PRO A 17 -4.59 -1.26 -40.05
N GLY A 18 -4.42 -0.04 -39.53
CA GLY A 18 -3.40 0.24 -38.54
C GLY A 18 -3.57 -0.76 -37.41
N ARG A 19 -2.50 -1.52 -37.11
CA ARG A 19 -2.49 -2.31 -35.88
C ARG A 19 -2.82 -1.37 -34.73
N ALA A 20 -3.69 -1.80 -33.82
CA ALA A 20 -3.93 -1.09 -32.57
C ALA A 20 -2.56 -0.82 -31.93
N GLN A 21 -2.24 0.46 -31.78
CA GLN A 21 -0.95 0.88 -31.25
C GLN A 21 -0.94 0.77 -29.74
N GLN A 22 -2.11 0.92 -29.11
CA GLN A 22 -2.26 0.88 -27.67
C GLN A 22 -3.49 0.07 -27.25
N ILE A 23 -3.43 -0.39 -26.01
CA ILE A 23 -4.50 -1.08 -25.30
C ILE A 23 -4.89 -0.18 -24.12
N LEU A 24 -6.18 0.14 -24.03
CA LEU A 24 -6.78 0.77 -22.87
C LEU A 24 -7.41 -0.32 -21.99
N ILE A 25 -7.03 -0.35 -20.72
CA ILE A 25 -7.69 -1.16 -19.69
C ILE A 25 -8.57 -0.20 -18.89
N PRO A 26 -9.89 -0.20 -19.13
CA PRO A 26 -10.80 0.67 -18.39
C PRO A 26 -10.86 0.26 -16.92
N MET A 27 -11.03 1.22 -16.02
CA MET A 27 -11.22 0.96 -14.59
C MET A 27 -12.60 1.35 -14.07
N ASP A 28 -13.47 1.83 -14.96
CA ASP A 28 -14.88 2.10 -14.68
C ASP A 28 -15.71 0.81 -14.53
N LEU A 29 -17.04 0.97 -14.43
CA LEU A 29 -17.98 -0.12 -14.22
C LEU A 29 -18.03 -1.18 -15.34
N VAL A 30 -17.37 -0.96 -16.49
CA VAL A 30 -17.32 -1.98 -17.56
C VAL A 30 -16.18 -2.98 -17.37
N GLN A 31 -15.25 -2.70 -16.45
CA GLN A 31 -14.16 -3.62 -16.14
C GLN A 31 -14.69 -4.91 -15.52
N THR A 32 -14.21 -6.03 -16.03
CA THR A 32 -14.63 -7.37 -15.60
C THR A 32 -13.84 -7.86 -14.38
N ASP A 33 -12.63 -7.36 -14.16
CA ASP A 33 -11.84 -7.65 -12.97
C ASP A 33 -10.83 -6.53 -12.67
N HIS A 34 -11.18 -5.65 -11.71
CA HIS A 34 -10.34 -4.50 -11.33
C HIS A 34 -9.02 -4.91 -10.67
N LEU A 35 -9.02 -5.94 -9.82
CA LEU A 35 -7.80 -6.35 -9.12
C LEU A 35 -6.80 -6.97 -10.10
N LYS A 36 -7.28 -7.83 -11.01
CA LYS A 36 -6.44 -8.39 -12.06
C LYS A 36 -5.95 -7.33 -13.05
N ALA A 37 -6.68 -6.22 -13.24
CA ALA A 37 -6.23 -5.10 -14.07
C ALA A 37 -4.95 -4.44 -13.53
N TYR A 38 -4.86 -4.21 -12.21
CA TYR A 38 -3.60 -3.78 -11.57
C TYR A 38 -2.48 -4.82 -11.77
N GLY A 39 -2.83 -6.10 -11.71
CA GLY A 39 -1.94 -7.21 -12.04
C GLY A 39 -1.36 -7.14 -13.45
N ILE A 40 -2.18 -6.79 -14.46
CA ILE A 40 -1.72 -6.61 -15.85
C ILE A 40 -0.77 -5.41 -15.97
N ALA A 41 -1.07 -4.30 -15.28
CA ALA A 41 -0.19 -3.14 -15.26
C ALA A 41 1.17 -3.51 -14.66
N PHE A 42 1.20 -4.16 -13.50
CA PHE A 42 2.42 -4.62 -12.86
C PHE A 42 3.20 -5.62 -13.72
N TRP A 43 2.51 -6.61 -14.30
CA TRP A 43 3.09 -7.62 -15.19
C TRP A 43 3.74 -7.00 -16.44
N SER A 44 3.18 -5.89 -16.93
CA SER A 44 3.73 -5.12 -18.04
C SER A 44 4.98 -4.36 -17.62
N LEU A 45 4.98 -3.73 -16.43
CA LEU A 45 6.16 -3.06 -15.87
C LEU A 45 7.33 -4.02 -15.63
N GLN A 46 7.07 -5.26 -15.20
CA GLN A 46 8.09 -6.30 -15.07
C GLN A 46 8.76 -6.68 -16.40
N ARG A 47 8.15 -6.32 -17.53
CA ARG A 47 8.68 -6.53 -18.88
C ARG A 47 9.28 -5.26 -19.47
N GLU A 48 9.56 -4.27 -18.62
CA GLU A 48 10.10 -2.97 -19.02
C GLU A 48 9.17 -2.25 -20.03
N ILE A 49 7.86 -2.52 -19.93
CA ILE A 49 6.84 -1.83 -20.72
C ILE A 49 6.23 -0.74 -19.87
N ASN A 50 6.41 0.49 -20.31
CA ASN A 50 5.81 1.65 -19.65
C ASN A 50 4.28 1.58 -19.69
N VAL A 51 3.67 2.02 -18.59
CA VAL A 51 2.22 2.08 -18.42
C VAL A 51 1.84 3.51 -18.10
N GLU A 52 0.88 4.06 -18.83
CA GLU A 52 0.28 5.34 -18.47
C GLU A 52 -0.93 5.09 -17.56
N TRP A 53 -0.88 5.60 -16.33
CA TRP A 53 -2.02 5.62 -15.42
C TRP A 53 -2.79 6.92 -15.61
N LEU A 54 -4.00 6.80 -16.13
CA LEU A 54 -4.88 7.91 -16.48
C LEU A 54 -5.79 8.23 -15.30
N LEU A 55 -5.30 9.01 -14.35
CA LEU A 55 -5.99 9.38 -13.11
C LEU A 55 -7.31 10.09 -13.41
N ASN A 56 -8.39 9.63 -12.77
CA ASN A 56 -9.78 10.08 -12.95
C ASN A 56 -10.37 9.90 -14.36
N TYR A 57 -9.59 9.49 -15.36
CA TYR A 57 -10.14 9.09 -16.65
C TYR A 57 -10.66 7.65 -16.55
N ARG A 58 -11.99 7.52 -16.63
CA ARG A 58 -12.70 6.24 -16.47
C ARG A 58 -12.20 5.47 -15.23
N ASP A 59 -12.30 6.14 -14.08
CA ASP A 59 -11.92 5.66 -12.75
C ASP A 59 -10.46 5.20 -12.60
N GLY A 60 -9.54 5.79 -13.37
CA GLY A 60 -8.10 5.51 -13.24
C GLY A 60 -7.58 4.46 -14.22
N SER A 61 -7.97 4.56 -15.50
CA SER A 61 -7.64 3.56 -16.53
C SER A 61 -6.14 3.44 -16.80
N PHE A 62 -5.71 2.29 -17.32
CA PHE A 62 -4.33 2.08 -17.78
C PHE A 62 -4.25 2.09 -19.31
N LEU A 63 -3.30 2.82 -19.86
CA LEU A 63 -3.00 2.85 -21.29
C LEU A 63 -1.59 2.30 -21.51
N LEU A 64 -1.48 1.27 -22.36
CA LEU A 64 -0.23 0.56 -22.61
C LEU A 64 0.01 0.41 -24.12
N PRO A 65 1.25 0.37 -24.62
CA PRO A 65 1.50 -0.07 -25.99
C PRO A 65 1.01 -1.51 -26.19
N ASN A 66 0.47 -1.83 -27.37
CA ASN A 66 0.10 -3.20 -27.67
C ASN A 66 1.36 -4.03 -28.00
N PHE A 67 1.74 -4.95 -27.11
CA PHE A 67 2.89 -5.84 -27.28
C PHE A 67 2.48 -7.32 -27.34
N PRO A 68 3.32 -8.20 -27.92
CA PRO A 68 2.99 -9.62 -28.06
C PRO A 68 2.65 -10.27 -26.71
N GLY A 69 1.44 -10.84 -26.63
CA GLY A 69 0.97 -11.55 -25.44
C GLY A 69 0.02 -10.76 -24.54
N LEU A 70 0.02 -9.41 -24.58
CA LEU A 70 -0.82 -8.58 -23.69
C LEU A 70 -2.31 -8.94 -23.80
N GLU A 71 -2.85 -8.99 -25.02
CA GLU A 71 -4.26 -9.35 -25.23
C GLU A 71 -4.61 -10.78 -24.76
N ALA A 72 -3.66 -11.71 -24.90
CA ALA A 72 -3.85 -13.07 -24.41
C ALA A 72 -3.85 -13.10 -22.88
N GLU A 73 -2.93 -12.36 -22.25
CA GLU A 73 -2.84 -12.24 -20.80
C GLU A 73 -4.11 -11.61 -20.21
N CYS A 74 -4.60 -10.51 -20.79
CA CYS A 74 -5.87 -9.90 -20.38
C CYS A 74 -7.03 -10.90 -20.46
N ARG A 75 -7.12 -11.69 -21.55
CA ARG A 75 -8.16 -12.73 -21.68
C ARG A 75 -8.01 -13.84 -20.64
N ILE A 76 -6.79 -14.30 -20.37
CA ILE A 76 -6.51 -15.36 -19.39
C ILE A 76 -6.89 -14.89 -17.98
N ARG A 77 -6.56 -13.64 -17.63
CA ARG A 77 -6.86 -13.05 -16.33
C ARG A 77 -8.28 -12.48 -16.21
N GLY A 78 -9.09 -12.57 -17.26
CA GLY A 78 -10.46 -12.05 -17.25
C GLY A 78 -10.55 -10.52 -17.19
N VAL A 79 -9.52 -9.80 -17.64
CA VAL A 79 -9.45 -8.33 -17.66
C VAL A 79 -10.02 -7.80 -18.98
N LYS A 80 -10.99 -6.88 -18.87
CA LYS A 80 -11.54 -6.15 -20.00
C LYS A 80 -10.48 -5.19 -20.54
N TYR A 81 -10.34 -5.19 -21.85
CA TYR A 81 -9.46 -4.27 -22.57
C TYR A 81 -10.13 -3.77 -23.86
N GLU A 82 -9.66 -2.62 -24.33
CA GLU A 82 -10.11 -1.95 -25.54
C GLU A 82 -8.89 -1.61 -26.40
N ALA A 83 -8.92 -1.99 -27.67
CA ALA A 83 -7.86 -1.66 -28.62
C ALA A 83 -8.11 -0.25 -29.15
N VAL A 84 -7.16 0.68 -28.93
CA VAL A 84 -7.31 2.09 -29.30
C VAL A 84 -6.27 2.52 -30.32
N GLY A 85 -6.71 3.33 -31.29
CA GLY A 85 -5.84 3.96 -32.30
C GLY A 85 -5.30 5.31 -31.84
N ALA A 86 -4.29 5.83 -32.53
CA ALA A 86 -3.68 7.13 -32.23
C ALA A 86 -4.69 8.30 -32.19
N GLY A 87 -5.74 8.26 -33.03
CA GLY A 87 -6.78 9.29 -33.01
C GLY A 87 -7.61 9.28 -31.73
N GLU A 88 -7.94 8.10 -31.22
CA GLU A 88 -8.68 7.94 -29.96
C GLU A 88 -7.82 8.34 -28.77
N VAL A 89 -6.54 7.93 -28.77
CA VAL A 89 -5.56 8.31 -27.75
C VAL A 89 -5.44 9.84 -27.64
N ASN A 90 -5.38 10.55 -28.77
CA ASN A 90 -5.35 12.02 -28.75
C ASN A 90 -6.65 12.63 -28.18
N GLN A 91 -7.80 11.98 -28.38
CA GLN A 91 -9.06 12.42 -27.77
C GLN A 91 -9.06 12.16 -26.25
N ILE A 92 -8.51 11.03 -25.81
CA ILE A 92 -8.31 10.73 -24.39
C ILE A 92 -7.45 11.82 -23.74
N TYR A 93 -6.29 12.13 -24.32
CA TYR A 93 -5.41 13.18 -23.79
C TYR A 93 -6.07 14.56 -23.79
N ALA A 94 -6.79 14.92 -24.86
CA ALA A 94 -7.53 16.19 -24.89
C ALA A 94 -8.60 16.26 -23.79
N THR A 95 -9.25 15.13 -23.47
CA THR A 95 -10.22 15.07 -22.36
C THR A 95 -9.51 15.26 -21.02
N ILE A 96 -8.40 14.55 -20.80
CA ILE A 96 -7.59 14.65 -19.58
C ILE A 96 -7.13 16.09 -19.34
N GLU A 97 -6.61 16.76 -20.37
CA GLU A 97 -6.14 18.15 -20.28
C GLU A 97 -7.27 19.16 -19.98
N SER A 98 -8.52 18.82 -20.34
CA SER A 98 -9.68 19.71 -20.18
C SER A 98 -10.45 19.55 -18.87
N GLU A 99 -10.21 18.46 -18.14
CA GLU A 99 -10.97 18.06 -16.95
C GLU A 99 -10.06 17.87 -15.73
N ASN A 100 -10.63 17.56 -14.56
CA ASN A 100 -9.86 17.26 -13.34
C ASN A 100 -9.24 15.84 -13.38
N MET A 101 -8.35 15.61 -14.33
CA MET A 101 -7.68 14.34 -14.62
C MET A 101 -6.18 14.56 -14.76
N ASP A 102 -5.40 13.49 -14.66
CA ASP A 102 -3.95 13.56 -14.85
C ASP A 102 -3.41 12.28 -15.49
N ARG A 103 -2.22 12.35 -16.06
CA ARG A 103 -1.52 11.21 -16.64
C ARG A 103 -0.18 11.02 -15.96
N VAL A 104 -0.03 9.89 -15.27
CA VAL A 104 1.21 9.48 -14.63
C VAL A 104 1.86 8.36 -15.45
N LEU A 105 3.13 8.53 -15.78
CA LEU A 105 3.93 7.49 -16.43
C LEU A 105 4.55 6.57 -15.38
N LEU A 106 4.28 5.27 -15.49
CA LEU A 106 4.89 4.22 -14.68
C LEU A 106 5.93 3.49 -15.54
N GLU A 107 7.16 3.40 -15.03
CA GLU A 107 8.31 2.89 -15.79
C GLU A 107 9.00 1.68 -15.15
N LYS A 108 8.78 1.46 -13.86
CA LYS A 108 9.42 0.39 -13.08
C LYS A 108 8.38 -0.34 -12.23
N ALA A 109 8.45 -1.67 -12.21
CA ALA A 109 7.75 -2.47 -11.21
C ALA A 109 8.48 -2.34 -9.86
N PRO A 110 7.82 -1.87 -8.79
CA PRO A 110 8.46 -1.73 -7.49
C PRO A 110 8.68 -3.10 -6.84
N GLU A 111 9.78 -3.24 -6.10
CA GLU A 111 9.95 -4.32 -5.13
C GLU A 111 9.12 -3.98 -3.87
N ILE A 112 8.16 -4.84 -3.52
CA ILE A 112 7.16 -4.56 -2.48
C ILE A 112 7.39 -5.44 -1.25
N ALA A 113 7.52 -4.81 -0.09
CA ALA A 113 7.48 -5.45 1.22
C ALA A 113 6.14 -5.19 1.92
N ILE A 114 5.58 -6.23 2.54
CA ILE A 114 4.44 -6.13 3.46
C ILE A 114 4.94 -6.45 4.86
N TYR A 115 4.82 -5.48 5.76
CA TYR A 115 5.11 -5.71 7.17
C TYR A 115 3.95 -6.49 7.80
N THR A 116 4.19 -7.74 8.16
CA THR A 116 3.15 -8.62 8.71
C THR A 116 3.79 -9.76 9.52
N PRO A 117 3.25 -10.10 10.69
CA PRO A 117 3.73 -11.25 11.46
C PRO A 117 3.62 -12.55 10.66
N LEU A 118 4.63 -13.43 10.76
CA LEU A 118 4.61 -14.74 10.10
C LEU A 118 3.47 -15.65 10.59
N THR A 119 2.90 -15.36 11.77
CA THR A 119 1.79 -16.10 12.37
C THR A 119 0.41 -15.67 11.85
N LYS A 120 0.32 -14.52 11.17
CA LYS A 120 -0.95 -13.97 10.64
C LYS A 120 -1.46 -14.85 9.51
N GLN A 121 -2.73 -15.26 9.58
CA GLN A 121 -3.29 -16.12 8.55
C GLN A 121 -3.53 -15.35 7.25
N PRO A 122 -3.40 -15.99 6.07
CA PRO A 122 -3.55 -15.30 4.80
C PRO A 122 -4.91 -14.62 4.57
N TRP A 123 -5.99 -15.13 5.17
CA TRP A 123 -7.34 -14.54 5.05
C TRP A 123 -7.59 -13.38 6.03
N ASP A 124 -6.68 -13.15 6.97
CA ASP A 124 -6.77 -12.07 7.95
C ASP A 124 -6.09 -10.78 7.44
N ASP A 125 -5.50 -10.82 6.24
CA ASP A 125 -4.81 -9.67 5.65
C ASP A 125 -5.26 -9.42 4.21
N ALA A 126 -6.23 -8.51 4.08
CA ALA A 126 -6.83 -8.09 2.82
C ALA A 126 -5.79 -7.59 1.80
N VAL A 127 -4.67 -7.04 2.24
CA VAL A 127 -3.61 -6.53 1.36
C VAL A 127 -2.91 -7.70 0.68
N THR A 128 -2.46 -8.68 1.47
CA THR A 128 -1.81 -9.89 0.93
C THR A 128 -2.76 -10.66 0.01
N MET A 129 -4.06 -10.73 0.37
CA MET A 129 -5.08 -11.35 -0.47
C MET A 129 -5.24 -10.63 -1.80
N ALA A 130 -5.36 -9.30 -1.78
CA ALA A 130 -5.54 -8.50 -2.99
C ALA A 130 -4.34 -8.61 -3.93
N LEU A 131 -3.11 -8.49 -3.41
CA LEU A 131 -1.88 -8.62 -4.20
C LEU A 131 -1.70 -10.03 -4.76
N THR A 132 -1.95 -11.05 -3.94
CA THR A 132 -1.92 -12.46 -4.38
C THR A 132 -2.94 -12.71 -5.48
N TYR A 133 -4.17 -12.20 -5.31
CA TYR A 133 -5.22 -12.31 -6.32
C TYR A 133 -4.85 -11.57 -7.61
N ALA A 134 -4.28 -10.38 -7.51
CA ALA A 134 -3.79 -9.61 -8.65
C ALA A 134 -2.54 -10.24 -9.31
N GLU A 135 -1.92 -11.24 -8.69
CA GLU A 135 -0.62 -11.82 -9.09
C GLU A 135 0.51 -10.78 -9.08
N VAL A 136 0.49 -9.87 -8.11
CA VAL A 136 1.57 -8.94 -7.84
C VAL A 136 2.49 -9.56 -6.78
N PRO A 137 3.78 -9.80 -7.09
CA PRO A 137 4.73 -10.35 -6.12
C PRO A 137 5.00 -9.35 -4.99
N TYR A 138 5.19 -9.88 -3.79
CA TYR A 138 5.57 -9.15 -2.60
C TYR A 138 6.34 -10.09 -1.66
N GLU A 139 7.14 -9.52 -0.78
CA GLU A 139 7.77 -10.25 0.32
C GLU A 139 7.14 -9.86 1.66
N LYS A 140 7.03 -10.84 2.56
CA LYS A 140 6.60 -10.59 3.94
C LYS A 140 7.82 -10.36 4.80
N ILE A 141 7.84 -9.25 5.52
CA ILE A 141 8.88 -8.90 6.48
C ILE A 141 8.24 -8.56 7.83
N TYR A 142 9.00 -8.62 8.91
CA TYR A 142 8.52 -8.19 10.22
C TYR A 142 9.65 -7.52 11.02
N ASP A 143 9.55 -7.54 12.34
CA ASP A 143 10.48 -6.86 13.26
C ASP A 143 11.95 -7.18 13.00
N GLN A 144 12.29 -8.46 12.82
CA GLN A 144 13.68 -8.88 12.66
C GLN A 144 14.29 -8.31 11.37
N GLU A 145 13.60 -8.48 10.24
CA GLU A 145 14.08 -8.03 8.94
C GLU A 145 14.26 -6.50 8.90
N VAL A 146 13.36 -5.76 9.54
CA VAL A 146 13.45 -4.29 9.64
C VAL A 146 14.62 -3.87 10.53
N VAL A 147 14.83 -4.53 11.67
CA VAL A 147 15.97 -4.24 12.57
C VAL A 147 17.31 -4.59 11.90
N GLU A 148 17.34 -5.64 11.08
CA GLU A 148 18.52 -6.08 10.32
C GLU A 148 18.82 -5.20 9.08
N GLY A 149 17.96 -4.22 8.78
CA GLY A 149 18.17 -3.27 7.67
C GLY A 149 17.75 -3.78 6.29
N LYS A 150 16.95 -4.85 6.22
CA LYS A 150 16.50 -5.42 4.93
C LYS A 150 15.51 -4.54 4.17
N LEU A 151 15.02 -3.45 4.77
CA LEU A 151 14.17 -2.49 4.06
C LEU A 151 14.86 -1.86 2.84
N ALA A 152 16.20 -1.79 2.84
CA ALA A 152 16.97 -1.27 1.72
C ALA A 152 16.82 -2.08 0.41
N ASP A 153 16.33 -3.32 0.51
CA ASP A 153 16.10 -4.19 -0.65
C ASP A 153 14.76 -3.90 -1.37
N TYR A 154 13.90 -3.03 -0.81
CA TYR A 154 12.54 -2.79 -1.28
C TYR A 154 12.28 -1.34 -1.67
N ASP A 155 11.53 -1.12 -2.74
CA ASP A 155 11.09 0.22 -3.13
C ASP A 155 9.92 0.70 -2.26
N TRP A 156 8.97 -0.20 -1.95
CA TRP A 156 7.72 0.11 -1.26
C TRP A 156 7.52 -0.76 -0.01
N LEU A 157 7.09 -0.13 1.09
CA LEU A 157 6.68 -0.78 2.33
C LEU A 157 5.19 -0.56 2.60
N HIS A 158 4.44 -1.63 2.85
CA HIS A 158 3.02 -1.59 3.21
C HIS A 158 2.80 -2.00 4.67
N LEU A 159 2.03 -1.19 5.43
CA LEU A 159 1.64 -1.45 6.82
C LEU A 159 0.11 -1.47 6.95
N HIS A 160 -0.45 -2.54 7.51
CA HIS A 160 -1.91 -2.71 7.64
C HIS A 160 -2.31 -3.37 8.97
N HIS A 161 -3.03 -2.61 9.81
CA HIS A 161 -3.44 -3.02 11.16
C HIS A 161 -2.28 -3.36 12.11
N GLU A 162 -1.18 -2.64 12.00
CA GLU A 162 0.03 -2.92 12.79
C GLU A 162 0.19 -1.92 13.93
N ASP A 163 0.77 -2.39 15.04
CA ASP A 163 0.99 -1.62 16.26
C ASP A 163 2.49 -1.44 16.52
N PHE A 164 2.94 -0.18 16.46
CA PHE A 164 4.32 0.21 16.75
C PHE A 164 4.52 0.73 18.20
N THR A 165 3.47 0.75 19.01
CA THR A 165 3.52 1.24 20.39
C THR A 165 3.86 0.14 21.40
N GLY A 166 3.65 -1.13 21.04
CA GLY A 166 3.85 -2.27 21.93
C GLY A 166 2.65 -2.57 22.85
N GLN A 167 1.45 -2.12 22.49
CA GLN A 167 0.19 -2.36 23.22
C GLN A 167 -0.66 -3.47 22.59
N TYR A 168 -0.06 -4.32 21.75
CA TYR A 168 -0.68 -5.48 21.09
C TYR A 168 -2.01 -5.14 20.41
N GLY A 169 -2.01 -4.04 19.63
CA GLY A 169 -3.19 -3.57 18.89
C GLY A 169 -4.34 -3.07 19.78
N LYS A 170 -4.07 -2.83 21.08
CA LYS A 170 -5.05 -2.50 22.13
C LYS A 170 -6.25 -3.46 22.16
N PHE A 171 -5.98 -4.75 21.90
CA PHE A 171 -7.00 -5.80 21.96
C PHE A 171 -7.29 -6.31 23.38
N TYR A 172 -6.59 -5.81 24.40
CA TYR A 172 -6.72 -6.25 25.80
C TYR A 172 -8.16 -6.21 26.33
N GLY A 173 -8.87 -5.09 26.15
CA GLY A 173 -10.24 -4.91 26.70
C GLY A 173 -11.21 -6.02 26.25
N ALA A 174 -11.18 -6.37 24.98
CA ALA A 174 -12.07 -7.36 24.38
C ALA A 174 -11.51 -8.80 24.42
N PHE A 175 -10.19 -8.96 24.37
CA PHE A 175 -9.56 -10.25 24.02
C PHE A 175 -8.44 -10.71 24.96
N ARG A 176 -8.18 -10.05 26.10
CA ARG A 176 -7.10 -10.43 27.05
C ARG A 176 -7.03 -11.93 27.45
N ASN A 177 -8.14 -12.64 27.40
CA ASN A 177 -8.20 -14.08 27.75
C ASN A 177 -8.30 -15.00 26.51
N ALA A 178 -8.27 -14.43 25.31
CA ALA A 178 -8.36 -15.20 24.07
C ALA A 178 -7.01 -15.89 23.81
N PRO A 179 -6.99 -17.18 23.42
CA PRO A 179 -5.74 -17.90 23.18
C PRO A 179 -4.83 -17.23 22.16
N TRP A 180 -5.39 -16.70 21.07
CA TRP A 180 -4.63 -16.02 20.02
C TRP A 180 -3.95 -14.73 20.53
N TYR A 181 -4.60 -13.99 21.43
CA TYR A 181 -4.04 -12.76 22.01
C TYR A 181 -2.88 -13.09 22.95
N LEU A 182 -3.05 -14.11 23.80
CA LEU A 182 -1.98 -14.58 24.68
C LEU A 182 -0.77 -15.10 23.88
N GLU A 183 -1.02 -15.77 22.75
CA GLU A 183 0.03 -16.20 21.83
C GLU A 183 0.73 -15.00 21.17
N GLU A 184 -0.02 -14.00 20.72
CA GLU A 184 0.52 -12.76 20.14
C GLU A 184 1.43 -12.03 21.12
N VAL A 185 1.00 -11.86 22.38
CA VAL A 185 1.82 -11.26 23.45
C VAL A 185 3.12 -12.05 23.62
N SER A 186 3.03 -13.37 23.80
CA SER A 186 4.17 -14.25 23.99
C SER A 186 5.17 -14.20 22.82
N VAL A 187 4.68 -14.21 21.58
CA VAL A 187 5.52 -14.14 20.37
C VAL A 187 6.26 -12.80 20.27
N ASN A 188 5.58 -11.69 20.57
CA ASN A 188 6.20 -10.36 20.53
C ASN A 188 7.23 -10.18 21.66
N GLU A 189 6.95 -10.64 22.87
CA GLU A 189 7.92 -10.62 23.99
C GLU A 189 9.16 -11.47 23.69
N ALA A 190 8.96 -12.67 23.11
CA ALA A 190 10.05 -13.53 22.68
C ALA A 190 10.88 -12.89 21.56
N MET A 191 10.23 -12.19 20.62
CA MET A 191 10.91 -11.44 19.56
C MET A 191 11.78 -10.32 20.13
N ALA A 192 11.25 -9.50 21.05
CA ALA A 192 11.99 -8.44 21.72
C ALA A 192 13.23 -8.99 22.42
N THR A 193 13.05 -10.05 23.22
CA THR A 193 14.15 -10.73 23.92
C THR A 193 15.19 -11.28 22.94
N ARG A 194 14.76 -11.95 21.86
CA ARG A 194 15.65 -12.54 20.85
C ARG A 194 16.51 -11.50 20.14
N LEU A 195 15.95 -10.32 19.87
CA LEU A 195 16.65 -9.21 19.23
C LEU A 195 17.41 -8.32 20.23
N GLY A 196 17.40 -8.65 21.52
CA GLY A 196 18.16 -7.95 22.56
C GLY A 196 17.51 -6.67 23.08
N PHE A 197 16.20 -6.48 22.86
CA PHE A 197 15.45 -5.35 23.40
C PHE A 197 14.86 -5.68 24.77
N PRO A 198 14.81 -4.69 25.69
CA PRO A 198 14.30 -4.92 27.05
C PRO A 198 12.77 -5.06 27.12
N SER A 199 12.03 -4.55 26.11
CA SER A 199 10.57 -4.66 26.04
C SER A 199 10.09 -4.57 24.59
N VAL A 200 8.83 -4.96 24.36
CA VAL A 200 8.17 -4.87 23.04
C VAL A 200 8.08 -3.42 22.57
N ASN A 201 7.74 -2.48 23.46
CA ASN A 201 7.74 -1.04 23.14
C ASN A 201 9.10 -0.56 22.60
N ARG A 202 10.22 -1.00 23.22
CA ARG A 202 11.56 -0.63 22.74
C ARG A 202 11.91 -1.25 21.40
N LEU A 203 11.52 -2.51 21.17
CA LEU A 203 11.66 -3.13 19.84
C LEU A 203 10.85 -2.36 18.79
N LYS A 204 9.57 -2.11 19.04
CA LYS A 204 8.69 -1.44 18.09
C LYS A 204 9.11 0.02 17.82
N GLY A 205 9.64 0.72 18.83
CA GLY A 205 10.27 2.03 18.64
C GLY A 205 11.49 1.98 17.72
N ALA A 206 12.35 0.97 17.86
CA ALA A 206 13.48 0.78 16.95
C ALA A 206 13.04 0.44 15.51
N VAL A 207 12.01 -0.39 15.37
CA VAL A 207 11.38 -0.69 14.07
C VAL A 207 10.82 0.58 13.43
N ALA A 208 10.06 1.40 14.19
CA ALA A 208 9.53 2.67 13.72
C ALA A 208 10.64 3.64 13.28
N ALA A 209 11.74 3.73 14.05
CA ALA A 209 12.90 4.54 13.69
C ALA A 209 13.56 4.06 12.39
N ASN A 210 13.72 2.74 12.19
CA ASN A 210 14.26 2.19 10.95
C ASN A 210 13.34 2.42 9.75
N ILE A 211 12.02 2.32 9.92
CA ILE A 211 11.03 2.69 8.88
C ILE A 211 11.15 4.17 8.52
N ARG A 212 11.32 5.06 9.51
CA ARG A 212 11.57 6.48 9.25
C ARG A 212 12.85 6.70 8.45
N SER A 213 13.96 6.06 8.83
CA SER A 213 15.21 6.15 8.06
C SER A 213 15.04 5.67 6.61
N TYR A 214 14.32 4.56 6.41
CA TYR A 214 13.99 4.06 5.08
C TYR A 214 13.25 5.11 4.22
N ILE A 215 12.30 5.83 4.81
CA ILE A 215 11.58 6.92 4.12
C ILE A 215 12.51 8.10 3.81
N GLU A 216 13.37 8.48 4.76
CA GLU A 216 14.36 9.56 4.58
C GLU A 216 15.38 9.23 3.47
N GLU A 217 15.65 7.94 3.24
CA GLU A 217 16.51 7.43 2.17
C GLU A 217 15.77 7.29 0.82
N GLY A 218 14.48 7.62 0.75
CA GLY A 218 13.67 7.64 -0.47
C GLY A 218 12.72 6.45 -0.64
N GLY A 219 12.60 5.59 0.36
CA GLY A 219 11.61 4.51 0.39
C GLY A 219 10.17 5.02 0.44
N PHE A 220 9.25 4.31 -0.22
CA PHE A 220 7.84 4.67 -0.22
C PHE A 220 7.09 3.90 0.86
N LEU A 221 6.37 4.62 1.71
CA LEU A 221 5.53 4.02 2.74
C LEU A 221 4.05 4.16 2.37
N PHE A 222 3.32 3.05 2.42
CA PHE A 222 1.87 3.03 2.48
C PHE A 222 1.42 2.46 3.83
N ALA A 223 0.91 3.31 4.71
CA ALA A 223 0.36 2.91 5.99
C ALA A 223 -1.15 3.16 6.00
N MET A 224 -1.92 2.21 6.55
CA MET A 224 -3.38 2.33 6.62
C MET A 224 -3.95 1.80 7.94
N CYS A 225 -5.16 2.25 8.27
CA CYS A 225 -5.82 1.99 9.55
C CYS A 225 -4.91 2.39 10.72
N SER A 226 -4.84 1.57 11.77
CA SER A 226 -4.07 1.87 13.00
C SER A 226 -2.57 2.08 12.77
N ALA A 227 -2.00 1.54 11.68
CA ALA A 227 -0.57 1.67 11.40
C ALA A 227 -0.14 3.12 11.14
N THR A 228 -1.06 3.97 10.66
CA THR A 228 -0.80 5.39 10.42
C THR A 228 -0.50 6.13 11.72
N ASP A 229 -1.42 6.07 12.68
CA ASP A 229 -1.27 6.66 14.00
C ASP A 229 -0.16 6.01 14.81
N ALA A 230 -0.14 4.68 14.86
CA ALA A 230 0.77 3.94 15.74
C ALA A 230 2.24 4.22 15.41
N LEU A 231 2.57 4.41 14.13
CA LEU A 231 3.93 4.73 13.69
C LEU A 231 4.39 6.10 14.23
N ASP A 232 3.58 7.15 14.08
CA ASP A 232 3.91 8.48 14.59
C ASP A 232 3.91 8.53 16.12
N ILE A 233 3.02 7.78 16.78
CA ILE A 233 3.04 7.63 18.24
C ILE A 233 4.36 7.01 18.71
N ALA A 234 4.80 5.92 18.06
CA ALA A 234 6.06 5.26 18.39
C ALA A 234 7.27 6.18 18.18
N LEU A 235 7.29 6.94 17.08
CA LEU A 235 8.34 7.92 16.78
C LEU A 235 8.38 9.06 17.80
N ALA A 236 7.22 9.60 18.19
CA ALA A 236 7.13 10.64 19.21
C ALA A 236 7.54 10.13 20.60
N ALA A 237 7.26 8.85 20.89
CA ALA A 237 7.54 8.20 22.17
C ALA A 237 8.93 7.53 22.25
N LEU A 238 9.83 7.75 21.28
CA LEU A 238 11.19 7.18 21.35
C LEU A 238 11.90 7.56 22.66
N GLY A 239 12.22 6.56 23.48
CA GLY A 239 12.84 6.74 24.79
C GLY A 239 11.88 7.05 25.93
N VAL A 240 10.61 7.37 25.64
CA VAL A 240 9.54 7.60 26.62
C VAL A 240 8.78 6.29 26.81
N ASP A 241 8.31 6.02 28.03
CA ASP A 241 7.40 4.92 28.29
C ASP A 241 5.95 5.42 28.31
N ILE A 242 5.14 4.88 27.39
CA ILE A 242 3.72 5.22 27.19
C ILE A 242 2.80 4.01 27.39
N VAL A 243 3.36 2.85 27.70
CA VAL A 243 2.64 1.58 27.77
C VAL A 243 2.12 1.38 29.20
N ASP A 244 0.87 0.93 29.31
CA ASP A 244 0.23 0.73 30.61
C ASP A 244 0.43 -0.68 31.16
N THR A 245 0.27 -0.81 32.47
CA THR A 245 0.58 -2.01 33.27
C THR A 245 -0.01 -3.31 32.72
N PRO A 246 -1.22 -3.35 32.11
CA PRO A 246 -1.74 -4.61 31.56
C PRO A 246 -0.95 -5.18 30.38
N PHE A 247 -0.08 -4.38 29.76
CA PHE A 247 0.68 -4.77 28.56
C PHE A 247 2.12 -5.20 28.88
N ASP A 248 2.82 -4.50 29.78
CA ASP A 248 4.23 -4.79 30.09
C ASP A 248 4.55 -4.84 31.60
N GLY A 249 3.57 -4.59 32.46
CA GLY A 249 3.68 -4.70 33.91
C GLY A 249 4.10 -3.43 34.65
N ASP A 250 4.46 -2.36 33.95
CA ASP A 250 4.86 -1.08 34.54
C ASP A 250 3.82 0.02 34.24
N PRO A 251 3.65 1.04 35.10
CA PRO A 251 2.81 2.18 34.75
C PRO A 251 3.55 3.10 33.75
N PRO A 252 2.83 3.81 32.87
CA PRO A 252 3.46 4.75 31.94
C PRO A 252 4.29 5.80 32.67
N GLN A 253 5.32 6.31 32.02
CA GLN A 253 6.18 7.33 32.60
C GLN A 253 5.36 8.54 33.10
N PRO A 254 5.58 9.04 34.33
CA PRO A 254 4.95 10.28 34.78
C PRO A 254 5.22 11.42 33.80
N ASN A 255 4.16 12.16 33.42
CA ASN A 255 4.23 13.23 32.43
C ASN A 255 4.77 12.79 31.06
N TYR A 256 4.52 11.54 30.62
CA TYR A 256 4.91 11.04 29.29
C TYR A 256 4.51 12.00 28.16
N GLN A 257 3.30 12.61 28.25
CA GLN A 257 2.77 13.51 27.23
C GLN A 257 3.67 14.73 26.96
N ALA A 258 4.24 15.31 28.02
CA ALA A 258 5.17 16.44 27.90
C ALA A 258 6.57 16.01 27.43
N SER A 259 6.86 14.71 27.46
CA SER A 259 8.14 14.13 27.04
C SER A 259 8.14 13.65 25.58
N LEU A 260 6.97 13.61 24.92
CA LEU A 260 6.85 13.24 23.52
C LEU A 260 7.60 14.23 22.62
N ASN A 261 8.37 13.71 21.67
CA ASN A 261 9.11 14.52 20.70
C ASN A 261 8.51 14.43 19.31
N TYR A 262 7.60 15.35 19.00
CA TYR A 262 6.94 15.42 17.69
C TYR A 262 7.87 15.81 16.53
N ASN A 263 9.14 16.17 16.77
CA ASN A 263 10.08 16.37 15.65
C ASN A 263 10.49 15.04 15.00
N ASN A 264 10.20 13.90 15.64
CA ASN A 264 10.48 12.58 15.10
C ASN A 264 9.36 12.04 14.20
N THR A 265 8.16 12.63 14.23
CA THR A 265 6.98 12.12 13.50
C THR A 265 7.03 12.47 12.02
N LEU A 266 6.26 11.72 11.22
CA LEU A 266 6.14 11.89 9.78
C LEU A 266 5.00 12.84 9.40
N ALA A 267 3.82 12.69 9.99
CA ALA A 267 2.61 13.42 9.56
C ALA A 267 1.89 14.13 10.70
N PHE A 268 1.71 13.47 11.85
CA PHE A 268 0.87 13.94 12.94
C PHE A 268 1.70 14.51 14.09
N THR A 269 1.26 15.65 14.62
CA THR A 269 1.91 16.32 15.76
C THR A 269 0.87 16.78 16.77
N ASN A 270 1.29 16.99 18.01
CA ASN A 270 0.44 17.52 19.09
C ASN A 270 -0.81 16.69 19.42
N PHE A 271 -0.79 15.39 19.13
CA PHE A 271 -1.84 14.46 19.54
C PHE A 271 -1.76 14.11 21.03
N SER A 272 -2.90 13.77 21.62
CA SER A 272 -3.04 13.28 22.99
C SER A 272 -3.25 11.76 22.99
N LEU A 273 -2.52 11.04 23.85
CA LEU A 273 -2.67 9.59 23.94
C LEU A 273 -3.82 9.18 24.88
N TYR A 274 -4.57 8.17 24.47
CA TYR A 274 -5.52 7.48 25.33
C TYR A 274 -4.84 6.29 26.02
N THR A 275 -4.66 6.39 27.33
CA THR A 275 -3.98 5.34 28.11
C THR A 275 -4.89 4.21 28.57
N ASP A 276 -6.21 4.32 28.41
CA ASP A 276 -7.12 3.25 28.83
C ASP A 276 -6.83 1.97 28.01
N PRO A 277 -6.43 0.86 28.66
CA PRO A 277 -6.14 -0.41 28.00
C PRO A 277 -7.40 -1.10 27.45
N ASN A 278 -8.60 -0.64 27.85
CA ASN A 278 -9.86 -1.16 27.33
C ASN A 278 -10.37 -0.38 26.11
N LEU A 279 -9.69 0.71 25.74
CA LEU A 279 -9.99 1.50 24.56
C LEU A 279 -9.13 1.04 23.39
N TYR A 280 -9.74 0.79 22.24
CA TYR A 280 -9.05 0.37 21.02
C TYR A 280 -8.16 1.50 20.45
N GLU A 281 -8.63 2.74 20.53
CA GLU A 281 -7.92 3.89 20.00
C GLU A 281 -6.68 4.24 20.82
N PHE A 282 -5.61 4.60 20.11
CA PHE A 282 -4.35 5.01 20.70
C PHE A 282 -4.30 6.50 21.04
N SER A 283 -4.97 7.34 20.23
CA SER A 283 -4.87 8.80 20.33
C SER A 283 -6.10 9.51 19.77
N ASP A 284 -6.11 10.84 19.88
CA ASP A 284 -7.13 11.73 19.33
C ASP A 284 -6.96 12.09 17.83
N ILE A 285 -6.06 11.40 17.11
CA ILE A 285 -5.83 11.61 15.66
C ILE A 285 -7.04 11.16 14.83
N ASP A 286 -7.63 10.00 15.14
CA ASP A 286 -8.77 9.45 14.42
C ASP A 286 -10.06 10.29 14.63
N ILE A 287 -10.65 10.77 13.53
CA ILE A 287 -11.87 11.59 13.55
C ILE A 287 -12.96 11.01 12.60
N PRO A 288 -14.19 10.76 13.10
CA PRO A 288 -14.56 10.72 14.51
C PRO A 288 -13.98 9.48 15.20
N PRO A 289 -13.70 9.52 16.52
CA PRO A 289 -13.26 8.34 17.24
C PRO A 289 -14.34 7.25 17.19
N SER A 290 -13.95 5.97 17.11
CA SER A 290 -14.90 4.87 16.88
C SER A 290 -15.81 4.61 18.08
N PHE A 291 -15.36 4.97 19.29
CA PHE A 291 -16.17 4.94 20.50
C PHE A 291 -17.15 6.11 20.63
N ALA A 292 -17.00 7.19 19.84
CA ALA A 292 -17.97 8.28 19.87
C ALA A 292 -19.26 7.86 19.16
N PRO A 293 -20.44 8.17 19.74
CA PRO A 293 -21.70 7.91 19.08
C PRO A 293 -21.71 8.64 17.73
N ARG A 294 -21.96 7.89 16.65
CA ARG A 294 -22.19 8.50 15.33
C ARG A 294 -23.44 9.38 15.45
N ILE A 295 -23.24 10.69 15.50
CA ILE A 295 -24.32 11.66 15.34
C ILE A 295 -24.78 11.51 13.89
N ARG A 296 -25.84 10.72 13.68
CA ARG A 296 -26.56 10.64 12.41
C ARG A 296 -27.42 11.88 12.21
#